data_AF-A0A0D3EH40-F1
#
_entry.id   AF-A0A0D3EH40-F1
#
_cell.length_a   1.000
_cell.length_b   1.000
_cell.length_c   1.000
_cell.angle_alpha   90.00
_cell.angle_beta   90.00
_cell.angle_gamma   90.00
#
_symmetry.space_group_name_H-M   'P 1'
#
loop_
_entity.id
_entity.type
_entity.pdbx_description
1 polymer ?
#
loop_
_entity_poly.entity_id
_entity_poly.type
_entity_poly.pdbx_seq_one_letter_code
_entity_poly.pdbx_strand_id
1 'polypeptide(L)'
;MFKTRELLDENEHILSMRIVGGDHRLKNYSSVISLHPETIEGGRIGTLVIESFVVDVPEGNTNDETCYFVEALIKCNLKSLADISQRLAVQDTTAST
;
A
#
# COMPACT_ATOMS: atom_id res chain seq x y z
N MET A 1 -18.68 -10.08 -2.28
CA MET A 1 -17.58 -10.30 -1.33
C MET A 1 -16.33 -10.59 -2.15
N PHE A 2 -15.31 -9.72 -2.09
CA PHE A 2 -14.01 -10.00 -2.70
C PHE A 2 -13.30 -11.06 -1.86
N LYS A 3 -12.67 -12.04 -2.50
CA LYS A 3 -11.85 -13.03 -1.79
C LYS A 3 -10.38 -12.65 -2.01
N THR A 4 -9.59 -12.68 -0.95
CA THR A 4 -8.19 -12.22 -0.98
C THR A 4 -7.27 -13.36 -0.52
N ARG A 5 -6.06 -13.45 -1.10
CA ARG A 5 -4.98 -14.30 -0.57
C ARG A 5 -3.80 -13.41 -0.21
N GLU A 6 -3.31 -13.54 1.02
CA GLU A 6 -2.25 -12.72 1.59
C GLU A 6 -1.00 -13.57 1.85
N LEU A 7 0.18 -12.97 1.64
CA LEU A 7 1.47 -13.48 2.10
C LEU A 7 2.12 -12.39 2.93
N LEU A 8 2.53 -12.74 4.15
CA LEU A 8 3.16 -11.84 5.11
C LEU A 8 4.55 -12.36 5.43
N ASP A 9 5.56 -11.52 5.23
CA ASP A 9 6.90 -11.71 5.76
C ASP A 9 7.17 -10.62 6.80
N GLU A 10 7.09 -10.99 8.08
CA GLU A 10 7.24 -10.05 9.19
C GLU A 10 8.70 -9.61 9.38
N ASN A 11 9.67 -10.43 8.96
CA ASN A 11 11.10 -10.14 9.13
C ASN A 11 11.57 -9.09 8.12
N GLU A 12 11.12 -9.23 6.88
CA GLU A 12 11.44 -8.31 5.79
C GLU A 12 10.42 -7.16 5.68
N HIS A 13 9.40 -7.15 6.55
CA HIS A 13 8.29 -6.19 6.53
C HIS A 13 7.60 -6.09 5.16
N ILE A 14 7.26 -7.24 4.57
CA ILE A 14 6.61 -7.35 3.27
C ILE A 14 5.20 -7.92 3.42
N LEU A 15 4.23 -7.27 2.79
CA LEU A 15 2.86 -7.76 2.63
C LEU A 15 2.54 -7.90 1.14
N SER A 16 2.16 -9.09 0.70
CA SER A 16 1.60 -9.30 -0.64
C SER A 16 0.12 -9.64 -0.57
N MET A 17 -0.67 -9.02 -1.45
CA MET A 17 -2.11 -9.20 -1.54
C MET A 17 -2.50 -9.55 -2.97
N ARG A 18 -3.49 -10.44 -3.13
CA ARG A 18 -4.13 -10.72 -4.42
C ARG A 18 -5.63 -10.75 -4.28
N ILE A 19 -6.34 -10.09 -5.21
CA ILE A 19 -7.79 -10.21 -5.33
C ILE A 19 -8.09 -11.44 -6.19
N VAL A 20 -8.72 -12.46 -5.60
CA VAL A 20 -8.99 -13.75 -6.28
C VAL A 20 -10.42 -13.84 -6.84
N GLY A 21 -11.23 -12.79 -6.73
CA GLY A 21 -12.53 -12.69 -7.38
C GLY A 21 -13.44 -11.63 -6.79
N GLY A 22 -14.57 -11.43 -7.46
CA GLY A 22 -15.61 -10.46 -7.12
C GLY A 22 -16.07 -9.70 -8.36
N ASP A 23 -17.06 -8.82 -8.20
CA ASP A 23 -17.55 -7.95 -9.27
C ASP A 23 -16.80 -6.61 -9.23
N HIS A 24 -15.58 -6.60 -9.79
CA HIS A 24 -14.72 -5.42 -9.89
C HIS A 24 -13.93 -5.42 -11.19
N ARG A 25 -13.40 -4.25 -11.54
CA ARG A 25 -12.63 -4.03 -12.78
C ARG A 25 -11.15 -4.45 -12.67
N LEU A 26 -10.63 -4.70 -11.46
CA LEU A 26 -9.22 -5.01 -11.20
C LEU A 26 -8.89 -6.51 -11.39
N LYS A 27 -9.09 -7.03 -12.60
CA LYS A 27 -8.85 -8.46 -12.89
C LYS A 27 -7.38 -8.82 -12.65
N ASN A 28 -7.16 -9.98 -12.01
CA ASN A 28 -5.86 -10.53 -11.66
C ASN A 28 -4.95 -9.57 -10.87
N TYR A 29 -5.54 -8.62 -10.14
CA TYR A 29 -4.78 -7.68 -9.32
C TYR A 29 -3.94 -8.40 -8.25
N SER A 30 -2.67 -8.03 -8.19
CA SER A 30 -1.74 -8.43 -7.15
C SER A 30 -0.91 -7.22 -6.75
N SER A 31 -0.73 -6.96 -5.46
CA SER A 31 0.20 -5.95 -4.97
C SER A 31 1.19 -6.52 -3.95
N VAL A 32 2.29 -5.80 -3.80
CA VAL A 32 3.31 -6.03 -2.78
C VAL A 32 3.65 -4.68 -2.15
N ILE A 33 3.51 -4.60 -0.83
CA ILE A 33 3.88 -3.48 0.02
C ILE A 33 5.13 -3.88 0.79
N SER A 34 6.14 -3.01 0.81
CA SER A 34 7.36 -3.18 1.61
C SER A 34 7.68 -1.91 2.39
N LEU A 35 8.18 -2.07 3.61
CA LEU A 35 8.52 -0.99 4.52
C LEU A 35 10.03 -0.97 4.76
N HIS A 36 10.65 0.19 4.60
CA HIS A 36 12.10 0.35 4.76
C HIS A 36 12.40 1.52 5.71
N PRO A 37 13.41 1.41 6.60
CA PRO A 37 13.88 2.56 7.33
C PRO A 37 14.52 3.57 6.37
N GLU A 38 14.19 4.85 6.50
CA GLU A 38 14.75 5.91 5.67
C GLU A 38 15.11 7.13 6.52
N THR A 39 16.26 7.73 6.25
CA THR A 39 16.66 9.00 6.89
C THR A 39 16.04 10.15 6.11
N ILE A 40 15.14 10.89 6.75
CA ILE A 40 14.53 12.10 6.17
C ILE A 40 15.32 13.36 6.56
N GLU A 41 15.00 14.48 5.91
CA GLU A 41 15.64 15.77 6.17
C GLU A 41 15.66 16.12 7.67
N GLY A 42 16.80 16.61 8.15
CA GLY A 42 17.02 16.90 9.57
C GLY A 42 17.45 15.69 10.40
N GLY A 43 17.79 14.55 9.78
CA GLY A 43 18.38 13.39 10.46
C GLY A 43 17.38 12.55 11.25
N ARG A 44 16.07 12.76 11.03
CA ARG A 44 15.01 11.94 11.64
C ARG A 44 14.89 10.62 10.89
N ILE A 45 14.60 9.55 11.61
CA ILE A 45 14.28 8.25 11.01
C ILE A 45 12.79 8.23 10.67
N GLY A 46 12.48 7.96 9.42
CA GLY A 46 11.14 7.72 8.89
C GLY A 46 11.02 6.32 8.29
N THR A 47 9.84 6.02 7.77
CA THR A 47 9.56 4.77 7.07
C THR A 47 9.21 5.08 5.62
N LEU A 48 9.99 4.55 4.68
CA LEU A 48 9.66 4.52 3.27
C LEU A 48 8.70 3.35 3.03
N VAL A 49 7.52 3.63 2.51
CA VAL A 49 6.55 2.61 2.12
C VAL A 49 6.46 2.57 0.61
N ILE A 50 6.71 1.40 0.04
CA ILE A 50 6.64 1.17 -1.41
C ILE A 50 5.56 0.14 -1.67
N GLU A 51 4.56 0.50 -2.48
CA GLU A 51 3.56 -0.43 -3.01
C GLU A 51 3.74 -0.57 -4.52
N SER A 52 3.94 -1.80 -4.97
CA SER A 52 3.97 -2.19 -6.38
C SER A 52 2.76 -3.05 -6.72
N PHE A 53 2.30 -2.99 -7.97
CA PHE A 53 1.13 -3.75 -8.40
C PHE A 53 1.29 -4.32 -9.81
N VAL A 54 0.53 -5.38 -10.07
CA VAL A 54 0.25 -5.94 -11.40
C VAL A 54 -1.25 -6.10 -11.50
N VAL A 55 -1.83 -5.71 -12.63
CA VAL A 55 -3.26 -5.81 -12.91
C VAL A 55 -3.47 -5.98 -14.42
N ASP A 56 -4.52 -6.68 -14.82
CA ASP A 56 -4.90 -6.73 -16.22
C ASP A 56 -5.57 -5.43 -16.64
N VAL A 57 -5.31 -4.99 -17.88
CA VAL A 57 -6.06 -3.90 -18.50
C VAL A 57 -7.42 -4.41 -18.96
N PRO A 58 -8.54 -3.86 -18.45
CA PRO A 58 -9.86 -4.24 -18.92
C PRO A 58 -10.07 -3.92 -20.40
N GLU A 59 -10.89 -4.71 -21.08
CA GLU A 59 -11.30 -4.39 -22.45
C GLU A 59 -11.93 -2.99 -22.52
N GLY A 60 -11.51 -2.20 -23.50
CA GLY A 60 -11.95 -0.81 -23.67
C GLY A 60 -11.16 0.22 -22.88
N ASN A 61 -10.14 -0.17 -22.10
CA ASN A 61 -9.22 0.76 -21.44
C ASN A 61 -7.81 0.72 -22.01
N THR A 62 -7.12 1.84 -21.86
CA THR A 62 -5.67 1.90 -22.07
C THR A 62 -4.91 1.49 -20.80
N ASN A 63 -3.62 1.19 -20.95
CA ASN A 63 -2.72 0.99 -19.81
C ASN A 63 -2.72 2.22 -18.88
N ASP A 64 -2.59 3.41 -19.46
CA ASP A 64 -2.49 4.67 -18.69
C ASP A 64 -3.73 4.94 -17.85
N GLU A 65 -4.93 4.72 -18.39
CA GLU A 65 -6.19 4.86 -17.64
C GLU A 65 -6.27 3.87 -16.48
N THR A 66 -5.84 2.63 -16.71
CA THR A 66 -5.86 1.58 -15.70
C THR A 66 -4.85 1.87 -14.59
N CYS A 67 -3.61 2.22 -14.96
CA CYS A 67 -2.57 2.60 -14.03
C CYS A 67 -2.97 3.85 -13.24
N TYR A 68 -3.51 4.88 -13.89
CA TYR A 68 -3.97 6.09 -13.22
C TYR A 68 -5.00 5.79 -12.12
N PHE A 69 -5.99 4.95 -12.43
CA PHE A 69 -7.01 4.56 -11.46
C PHE A 69 -6.42 3.80 -10.26
N VAL A 70 -5.56 2.81 -10.51
CA VAL A 70 -4.94 2.00 -9.45
C VAL A 70 -3.96 2.83 -8.62
N GLU A 71 -3.14 3.65 -9.26
CA GLU A 71 -2.23 4.57 -8.58
C GLU A 71 -2.98 5.55 -7.69
N ALA A 72 -4.13 6.07 -8.14
CA ALA A 72 -4.93 6.97 -7.32
C ALA A 72 -5.40 6.28 -6.03
N LEU A 73 -5.85 5.03 -6.12
CA LEU A 73 -6.23 4.23 -4.96
C LEU A 73 -5.05 3.97 -4.01
N ILE A 74 -3.90 3.52 -4.55
CA ILE A 74 -2.68 3.29 -3.78
C ILE A 74 -2.23 4.58 -3.09
N LYS A 75 -2.17 5.70 -3.81
CA LYS A 75 -1.80 7.02 -3.25
C LYS A 75 -2.73 7.43 -2.12
N CYS A 76 -4.04 7.22 -2.27
CA CYS A 76 -5.00 7.48 -1.20
C CYS A 76 -4.73 6.60 0.03
N ASN A 77 -4.50 5.30 -0.16
CA ASN A 77 -4.23 4.36 0.93
C ASN A 77 -2.94 4.71 1.66
N LEU A 78 -1.83 4.94 0.94
CA LEU A 78 -0.55 5.28 1.54
C LEU A 78 -0.59 6.63 2.26
N LYS A 79 -1.32 7.61 1.73
CA LYS A 79 -1.54 8.89 2.42
C LYS A 79 -2.28 8.68 3.74
N SER A 80 -3.34 7.88 3.74
CA SER A 80 -4.10 7.56 4.96
C SER A 80 -3.24 6.77 5.96
N LEU A 81 -2.43 5.82 5.49
CA LEU A 81 -1.52 5.05 6.31
C LEU A 81 -0.47 5.95 6.97
N ALA A 82 0.09 6.89 6.22
CA ALA A 82 1.04 7.86 6.76
C ALA A 82 0.42 8.73 7.86
N ASP A 83 -0.78 9.29 7.63
CA ASP A 83 -1.48 10.12 8.62
C ASP A 83 -1.75 9.35 9.93
N ILE A 84 -2.30 8.15 9.81
CA ILE A 84 -2.62 7.30 10.98
C ILE A 84 -1.34 6.92 11.72
N SER A 85 -0.30 6.47 11.00
CA SER A 85 0.96 6.01 11.62
C SER A 85 1.68 7.15 12.34
N GLN A 86 1.71 8.35 11.75
CA GLN A 86 2.30 9.53 12.37
C GLN A 86 1.56 9.94 13.63
N ARG A 87 0.22 9.89 13.61
CA ARG A 87 -0.61 10.18 14.79
C ARG A 87 -0.38 9.17 15.91
N LEU A 88 -0.27 7.88 15.59
CA LEU A 88 0.03 6.83 16.56
C LEU A 88 1.41 7.03 17.19
N ALA A 89 2.44 7.37 16.40
CA ALA A 89 3.78 7.64 16.91
C ALA A 89 3.83 8.82 17.89
N VAL A 90 3.03 9.87 17.64
CA VAL A 90 2.90 11.00 18.58
C VAL A 90 2.19 10.57 19.87
N GLN A 91 1.12 9.78 19.76
CA GLN A 91 0.36 9.30 20.93
C GLN A 91 1.19 8.40 21.86
N ASP A 92 1.98 7.47 21.30
CA ASP A 92 2.88 6.62 22.10
C ASP A 92 3.91 7.44 22.89
N THR A 93 4.37 8.56 22.32
CA THR A 93 5.30 9.46 22.99
C THR A 93 4.62 10.17 24.18
N THR A 94 3.35 10.55 24.04
CA THR A 94 2.58 11.21 25.11
C THR A 94 2.08 10.30 26.22
N ALA A 95 1.89 9.00 25.95
CA ALA A 95 1.48 8.02 26.97
C ALA A 95 2.63 7.55 27.86
N SER A 96 3.87 7.81 27.45
CA SER A 96 5.10 7.42 28.15
C SER A 96 5.74 8.57 28.96
N THR A 97 5.05 9.71 29.11
CA THR A 97 5.44 10.86 29.95
C THR A 97 4.43 11.05 31.07
#